data_AF-A0A7Y8LXJ1-F1
#
_entry.id   AF-A0A7Y8LXJ1-F1
#
_cell.length_a   1.000
_cell.length_b   1.000
_cell.length_c   1.000
_cell.angle_alpha   90.00
_cell.angle_beta   90.00
_cell.angle_gamma   90.00
#
_symmetry.space_group_name_H-M   'P 1'
#
loop_
_entity.id
_entity.type
_entity.pdbx_description
1 polymer ?
#
loop_
_entity_poly.entity_id
_entity_poly.type
_entity_poly.pdbx_seq_one_letter_code
_entity_poly.pdbx_strand_id
1 'polypeptide(L)'
;MTYRATKNELNEVFKLFCKAIGKRVATTYNDTGAWTLDYAKEYGGYVIQEIINDRGAKETPLGDQRFTATELVERMRFALHWLEQKDRNEE
;
A
#
# COMPACT_ATOMS: atom_id res chain seq x y z
N MET A 1 2.07 -25.17 -5.35
CA MET A 1 3.24 -24.34 -4.96
C MET A 1 2.69 -23.19 -4.12
N THR A 2 3.00 -23.13 -2.82
CA THR A 2 2.48 -22.09 -1.94
C THR A 2 3.25 -20.80 -2.21
N TYR A 3 2.58 -19.79 -2.78
CA TYR A 3 3.18 -18.49 -3.05
C TYR A 3 3.38 -17.73 -1.74
N ARG A 4 4.59 -17.21 -1.54
CA ARG A 4 4.94 -16.36 -0.39
C ARG A 4 5.63 -15.11 -0.91
N ALA A 5 4.94 -13.98 -0.80
CA ALA A 5 5.51 -12.71 -1.22
C ALA A 5 6.73 -12.35 -0.37
N THR A 6 7.76 -11.82 -1.03
CA THR A 6 8.92 -11.27 -0.31
C THR A 6 8.63 -9.85 0.16
N LYS A 7 9.38 -9.36 1.15
CA LYS A 7 9.29 -7.95 1.58
C LYS A 7 9.65 -6.99 0.44
N ASN A 8 10.61 -7.36 -0.41
CA ASN A 8 11.02 -6.55 -1.56
C ASN A 8 9.88 -6.44 -2.58
N GLU A 9 9.26 -7.56 -2.91
CA GLU A 9 8.10 -7.59 -3.80
C GLU A 9 6.93 -6.76 -3.26
N LEU A 10 6.64 -6.87 -1.95
CA LEU A 10 5.64 -6.02 -1.30
C LEU A 10 5.95 -4.53 -1.48
N ASN A 11 7.20 -4.12 -1.25
CA ASN A 11 7.62 -2.72 -1.40
C ASN A 11 7.54 -2.23 -2.85
N GLU A 12 7.91 -3.07 -3.82
CA GLU A 12 7.83 -2.73 -5.25
C GLU A 12 6.39 -2.55 -5.71
N VAL A 13 5.53 -3.52 -5.38
CA VAL A 13 4.09 -3.45 -5.71
C VAL A 13 3.44 -2.25 -5.01
N PHE A 14 3.79 -1.98 -3.75
CA PHE A 14 3.28 -0.80 -3.03
C PHE A 14 3.68 0.52 -3.69
N LYS A 15 4.93 0.65 -4.16
CA LYS A 15 5.38 1.83 -4.91
C LYS A 15 4.59 2.03 -6.20
N LEU A 16 4.38 0.96 -6.96
CA LEU A 16 3.59 0.99 -8.19
C LEU A 16 2.14 1.37 -7.91
N PHE A 17 1.54 0.76 -6.88
CA PHE A 17 0.18 1.05 -6.45
C PHE A 17 0.00 2.51 -6.07
N CYS A 18 0.89 3.06 -5.23
CA CYS A 18 0.88 4.48 -4.88
C CYS A 18 0.92 5.36 -6.12
N LYS A 19 1.85 5.08 -7.06
CA LYS A 19 1.97 5.84 -8.31
C LYS A 19 0.67 5.81 -9.13
N ALA A 20 0.05 4.64 -9.27
CA ALA A 20 -1.17 4.47 -10.07
C ALA A 20 -2.37 5.26 -9.53
N ILE A 21 -2.45 5.45 -8.21
CA ILE A 21 -3.53 6.22 -7.57
C ILE A 21 -3.14 7.67 -7.24
N GLY A 22 -2.00 8.15 -7.74
CA GLY A 22 -1.51 9.52 -7.49
C GLY A 22 -1.01 9.78 -6.07
N LYS A 23 -0.69 8.74 -5.30
CA LYS A 23 -0.09 8.84 -3.96
C LYS A 23 1.44 8.71 -4.03
N ARG A 24 2.11 9.22 -3.00
CA ARG A 24 3.57 9.11 -2.83
C ARG A 24 3.91 8.18 -1.67
N VAL A 25 5.03 7.46 -1.78
CA VAL A 25 5.55 6.66 -0.67
C VAL A 25 6.24 7.58 0.32
N ALA A 26 5.90 7.45 1.61
CA ALA A 26 6.51 8.20 2.68
C ALA A 26 7.99 7.83 2.84
N THR A 27 8.84 8.84 2.91
CA THR A 27 10.28 8.73 3.21
C THR A 27 10.58 9.14 4.64
N THR A 28 9.76 10.03 5.20
CA THR A 28 9.86 10.56 6.56
C THR A 28 8.47 10.62 7.22
N TYR A 29 8.43 10.79 8.55
CA TYR A 29 7.18 10.93 9.30
C TYR A 29 6.45 12.26 9.05
N ASN A 30 7.09 13.21 8.37
CA ASN A 30 6.53 14.53 8.07
C ASN A 30 5.98 14.61 6.64
N ASP A 31 5.97 13.48 5.92
CA ASP A 31 5.48 13.40 4.56
C ASP A 31 3.94 13.41 4.51
N THR A 32 3.32 14.54 4.85
CA THR A 32 1.86 14.72 4.84
C THR A 32 1.24 14.36 3.47
N GLY A 33 0.21 13.53 3.48
CA GLY A 33 -0.45 12.97 2.29
C GLY A 33 0.28 11.77 1.66
N ALA A 34 1.44 11.36 2.19
CA ALA A 34 2.14 10.18 1.75
C ALA A 34 1.67 8.92 2.47
N TRP A 35 1.82 7.80 1.79
CA TRP A 35 1.44 6.50 2.31
C TRP A 35 2.67 5.71 2.78
N THR A 36 2.49 4.95 3.84
CA THR A 36 3.51 4.07 4.42
C THR A 36 2.93 2.68 4.71
N LEU A 37 3.81 1.68 4.80
CA LEU A 37 3.46 0.34 5.23
C LEU A 37 3.83 0.18 6.70
N ASP A 38 2.83 0.01 7.56
CA ASP A 38 3.03 -0.33 8.96
C ASP A 38 2.95 -1.84 9.16
N TYR A 39 4.00 -2.43 9.74
CA TYR A 39 4.03 -3.85 10.10
C TYR A 39 3.99 -3.99 11.62
N ALA A 40 2.96 -4.67 12.14
CA ALA A 40 2.89 -5.01 13.55
C ALA A 40 3.03 -6.52 13.74
N LYS A 41 4.12 -6.92 14.40
CA LYS A 41 4.45 -8.33 14.64
C LYS A 41 3.39 -9.03 15.50
N GLU A 42 2.84 -8.35 16.49
CA GLU A 42 1.83 -8.89 17.42
C GLU A 42 0.52 -9.25 16.72
N TYR A 43 0.21 -8.53 15.63
CA TYR A 43 -1.02 -8.71 14.84
C TYR A 43 -0.74 -9.36 13.48
N GLY A 44 0.50 -9.84 13.26
CA GLY A 44 0.88 -10.69 12.14
C GLY A 44 0.77 -10.08 10.73
N GLY A 45 0.76 -8.75 10.58
CA GLY A 45 0.46 -8.17 9.27
C GLY A 45 0.78 -6.71 9.05
N TYR A 46 0.63 -6.33 7.79
CA TYR A 46 0.83 -5.01 7.22
C TYR A 46 -0.50 -4.27 7.07
N VAL A 47 -0.48 -2.96 7.27
CA VAL A 47 -1.57 -2.04 6.93
C VAL A 47 -0.99 -0.83 6.22
N ILE A 48 -1.75 -0.26 5.28
CA ILE A 48 -1.39 0.98 4.62
C ILE A 48 -1.88 2.14 5.50
N GLN A 49 -0.98 3.07 5.81
CA GLN A 49 -1.28 4.27 6.57
C GLN A 49 -0.97 5.52 5.76
N GLU A 50 -1.80 6.56 5.91
CA GLU A 50 -1.54 7.89 5.38
C GLU A 50 -1.07 8.81 6.51
N ILE A 51 -0.02 9.60 6.27
CA ILE A 51 0.43 10.64 7.19
C ILE A 51 -0.48 11.86 6.99
N ILE A 52 -1.25 12.23 8.02
CA ILE A 52 -2.25 13.32 7.88
C ILE A 52 -1.74 14.68 8.35
N ASN A 53 -0.63 14.73 9.10
CA ASN A 53 0.01 15.98 9.50
C ASN A 53 1.51 15.82 9.77
N ASP A 54 2.18 16.96 9.95
CA ASP A 54 3.61 17.08 10.26
C ASP A 54 3.95 16.70 11.72
N ARG A 55 2.95 16.35 12.53
CA ARG A 55 3.10 15.83 13.90
C ARG A 55 3.06 14.30 13.95
N GLY A 56 3.04 13.64 12.80
CA GLY A 56 3.07 12.19 12.68
C GLY A 56 1.75 11.50 12.97
N ALA A 57 0.63 12.22 12.99
CA ALA A 57 -0.67 11.57 13.02
C ALA A 57 -0.87 10.78 11.72
N LYS A 58 -1.51 9.62 11.84
CA LYS A 58 -1.75 8.70 10.74
C LYS A 58 -3.17 8.19 10.75
N GLU A 59 -3.69 7.91 9.56
CA GLU A 59 -4.95 7.21 9.37
C GLU A 59 -4.77 5.98 8.49
N THR A 60 -5.76 5.09 8.47
CA THR A 60 -5.76 3.87 7.66
C THR A 60 -6.79 4.02 6.53
N PRO A 61 -6.40 4.60 5.38
CA PRO A 61 -7.35 5.01 4.33
C PRO A 61 -8.10 3.84 3.69
N LEU A 62 -7.61 2.61 3.85
CA LEU A 62 -8.18 1.39 3.29
C LEU A 62 -8.77 0.46 4.37
N GLY A 63 -9.05 1.02 5.55
CA GLY A 63 -9.47 0.26 6.73
C GLY A 63 -8.30 -0.21 7.59
N ASP A 64 -8.61 -0.59 8.82
CA ASP A 64 -7.66 -0.99 9.88
C ASP A 64 -7.21 -2.46 9.78
N GLN A 65 -7.83 -3.24 8.88
CA GLN A 65 -7.52 -4.64 8.68
C GLN A 65 -6.07 -4.83 8.25
N ARG A 66 -5.37 -5.70 8.98
CA ARG A 66 -3.99 -6.10 8.65
C ARG A 66 -3.97 -7.33 7.76
N PHE A 67 -3.02 -7.35 6.84
CA PHE A 67 -2.84 -8.41 5.86
C PHE A 67 -1.43 -8.98 5.92
N THR A 68 -1.28 -10.26 5.64
CA THR A 68 0.04 -10.82 5.35
C THR A 68 0.63 -10.14 4.10
N ALA A 69 1.95 -10.25 3.91
CA ALA A 69 2.60 -9.69 2.72
C ALA A 69 2.00 -10.24 1.43
N THR A 70 1.68 -11.54 1.39
CA THR A 70 1.07 -12.20 0.23
C THR A 70 -0.31 -11.60 -0.09
N GLU A 71 -1.20 -11.55 0.90
CA GLU A 71 -2.56 -11.01 0.70
C GLU A 71 -2.53 -9.56 0.25
N LEU A 72 -1.64 -8.74 0.82
CA LEU A 72 -1.54 -7.33 0.46
C LEU A 72 -1.00 -7.15 -0.97
N VAL A 73 -0.02 -7.95 -1.38
CA VAL A 73 0.49 -7.96 -2.77
C VAL A 73 -0.59 -8.36 -3.76
N GLU A 74 -1.34 -9.43 -3.48
CA GLU A 74 -2.41 -9.91 -4.35
C GLU A 74 -3.50 -8.86 -4.53
N ARG A 75 -3.92 -8.21 -3.44
CA ARG A 75 -4.92 -7.12 -3.47
C ARG A 75 -4.43 -5.91 -4.27
N MET A 76 -3.19 -5.48 -4.07
CA MET A 76 -2.64 -4.34 -4.82
C MET A 76 -2.47 -4.66 -6.30
N ARG A 77 -2.03 -5.88 -6.66
CA ARG A 77 -1.97 -6.33 -8.05
C ARG A 77 -3.33 -6.37 -8.72
N PHE A 78 -4.35 -6.87 -8.00
CA PHE A 78 -5.72 -6.87 -8.50
C PHE A 78 -6.21 -5.44 -8.76
N ALA A 79 -5.98 -4.52 -7.82
CA ALA A 79 -6.35 -3.11 -7.99
C ALA A 79 -5.60 -2.44 -9.16
N LEU A 80 -4.29 -2.67 -9.28
CA LEU A 80 -3.47 -2.17 -10.39
C LEU A 80 -4.01 -2.65 -11.74
N HIS A 81 -4.29 -3.94 -11.86
CA HIS A 81 -4.83 -4.52 -13.08
C HIS A 81 -6.16 -3.87 -13.50
N TRP A 82 -7.02 -3.55 -12.52
CA TRP A 82 -8.30 -2.89 -12.77
C TRP A 82 -8.12 -1.43 -13.20
N LEU A 83 -7.20 -0.69 -12.57
CA LEU A 83 -6.85 0.67 -12.96
C LEU A 83 -6.31 0.73 -14.40
N GLU A 84 -5.38 -0.17 -14.74
CA GLU A 84 -4.84 -0.27 -16.11
C GLU A 84 -5.92 -0.61 -17.16
N GLN A 85 -6.94 -1.39 -16.79
CA GLN A 85 -8.06 -1.67 -17.69
C GLN A 85 -8.97 -0.46 -17.87
N LYS A 86 -9.20 0.30 -16.80
CA LYS A 86 -10.04 1.50 -16.85
C LYS A 86 -9.44 2.54 -17.79
N ASP A 87 -8.15 2.83 -17.65
CA ASP A 87 -7.47 3.85 -18.47
C ASP A 87 -7.58 3.53 -19.97
N ARG A 88 -7.44 2.25 -20.35
CA ARG A 88 -7.58 1.81 -21.76
C ARG A 88 -8.98 1.93 -22.35
N ASN A 89 -10.01 1.97 -21.52
CA ASN A 89 -11.41 2.08 -21.98
C ASN A 89 -11.88 3.54 -22.05
N GLU A 90 -11.08 4.48 -21.51
CA GLU A 90 -11.34 5.93 -21.55
C GLU A 90 -10.56 6.64 -22.69
N GLU A 91 -9.75 5.88 -23.46
CA GLU A 91 -9.05 6.29 -24.70
C GLU A 91 -9.87 5.94 -25.96
#